data_AF-A0A5B7BVW4-F1
#
_entry.id   AF-A0A5B7BVW4-F1
#
_cell.length_a   1.000
_cell.length_b   1.000
_cell.length_c   1.000
_cell.angle_alpha   90.00
_cell.angle_beta   90.00
_cell.angle_gamma   90.00
#
_symmetry.space_group_name_H-M   'P 1'
#
loop_
_entity.id
_entity.type
_entity.pdbx_description
1 polymer ?
#
loop_
_entity_poly.entity_id
_entity_poly.type
_entity_poly.pdbx_seq_one_letter_code
_entity_poly.pdbx_strand_id
1 'polypeptide(L)'
;IGGYWAYGHMIPANGGMLTALYAFHSRDVSQSVLGLASLLVIVNALSSFQIYGMPMFDYMESKYTTRMNKPCTWWLRSIFRAMFGYGCFFVAVAIPFLGSLAGLIGGIALPVTLAYPCFMWLKIKKPKLYGAMWCLNWGLGLLGMGLSGILIAAGVYVV
;
A
#
# COMPACT_ATOMS: atom_id res chain seq x y z
N ILE A 1 -14.58 -2.50 -11.18
CA ILE A 1 -15.76 -3.09 -11.86
C ILE A 1 -15.65 -2.92 -13.38
N GLY A 2 -15.59 -1.69 -13.92
CA GLY A 2 -15.47 -1.46 -15.38
C GLY A 2 -14.29 -2.17 -16.05
N GLY A 3 -13.09 -2.15 -15.46
CA GLY A 3 -11.93 -2.87 -16.00
C GLY A 3 -12.10 -4.40 -16.03
N TYR A 4 -12.72 -4.99 -15.01
CA TYR A 4 -13.02 -6.43 -14.98
C TYR A 4 -14.12 -6.79 -15.99
N TRP A 5 -15.11 -5.92 -16.20
CA TRP A 5 -16.11 -6.11 -17.25
C TRP A 5 -15.53 -6.04 -18.67
N ALA A 6 -14.54 -5.17 -18.88
CA ALA A 6 -13.91 -5.00 -20.18
C ALA A 6 -12.91 -6.11 -20.53
N TYR A 7 -12.11 -6.57 -19.56
CA TYR A 7 -11.00 -7.49 -19.79
C TYR A 7 -11.20 -8.89 -19.18
N GLY A 8 -12.11 -9.07 -18.23
CA GLY A 8 -12.38 -10.35 -17.57
C GLY A 8 -11.11 -11.05 -17.07
N HIS A 9 -10.95 -12.31 -17.47
CA HIS A 9 -9.78 -13.14 -17.16
C HIS A 9 -8.52 -12.80 -17.97
N MET A 10 -8.58 -11.83 -18.91
CA MET A 10 -7.45 -11.46 -19.76
C MET A 10 -6.51 -10.44 -19.09
N ILE A 11 -6.79 -10.00 -17.86
CA ILE A 11 -5.90 -9.09 -17.12
C ILE A 11 -4.64 -9.87 -16.70
N PRO A 12 -3.44 -9.49 -17.18
CA PRO A 12 -2.22 -10.19 -16.83
C PRO A 12 -1.92 -10.03 -15.34
N ALA A 13 -1.71 -11.16 -14.66
CA ALA A 13 -1.49 -11.22 -13.21
C ALA A 13 -0.29 -10.37 -12.74
N ASN A 14 0.72 -10.19 -13.60
CA ASN A 14 1.98 -9.54 -13.25
C ASN A 14 2.08 -8.07 -13.68
N GLY A 15 1.09 -7.53 -14.42
CA GLY A 15 1.17 -6.18 -15.02
C GLY A 15 0.01 -5.24 -14.67
N GLY A 16 -1.04 -5.75 -14.04
CA GLY A 16 -2.21 -4.94 -13.69
C GLY A 16 -2.95 -4.37 -14.92
N MET A 17 -3.82 -3.38 -14.67
CA MET A 17 -4.73 -2.86 -15.70
C MET A 17 -4.03 -2.05 -16.80
N LEU A 18 -2.93 -1.37 -16.49
CA LEU A 18 -2.23 -0.53 -17.47
C LEU A 18 -1.48 -1.36 -18.50
N THR A 19 -0.89 -2.48 -18.08
CA THR A 19 -0.32 -3.47 -18.99
C THR A 19 -1.40 -4.17 -19.82
N ALA A 20 -2.59 -4.44 -19.26
CA ALA A 20 -3.72 -4.95 -20.05
C ALA A 20 -4.13 -3.96 -21.16
N LEU A 21 -4.23 -2.68 -20.82
CA LEU A 21 -4.57 -1.62 -21.78
C LEU A 21 -3.51 -1.53 -22.89
N TYR A 22 -2.22 -1.56 -22.53
CA TYR A 22 -1.15 -1.54 -23.53
C TYR A 22 -1.10 -2.82 -24.38
N ALA A 23 -1.34 -4.00 -23.79
CA ALA A 23 -1.32 -5.27 -24.50
C ALA A 23 -2.47 -5.41 -25.50
N PHE A 24 -3.69 -5.00 -25.13
CA PHE A 24 -4.89 -5.19 -25.94
C PHE A 24 -5.26 -3.99 -26.80
N HIS A 25 -4.95 -2.76 -26.38
CA HIS A 25 -5.39 -1.53 -27.03
C HIS A 25 -4.24 -0.67 -27.58
N SER A 26 -2.99 -1.17 -27.61
CA SER A 26 -1.86 -0.42 -28.18
C SER A 26 -2.01 -0.11 -29.67
N ARG A 27 -2.79 -0.90 -30.41
CA ARG A 27 -3.04 -0.70 -31.85
C ARG A 27 -4.34 0.04 -32.15
N ASP A 28 -5.32 -0.04 -31.27
CA ASP A 28 -6.68 0.49 -31.51
C ASP A 28 -6.89 1.90 -30.93
N VAL A 29 -6.04 2.33 -30.00
CA VAL A 29 -6.13 3.64 -29.33
C VAL A 29 -5.04 4.59 -29.84
N SER A 30 -5.38 5.87 -29.98
CA SER A 30 -4.43 6.90 -30.41
C SER A 30 -3.24 7.00 -29.45
N GLN A 31 -2.04 7.13 -30.03
CA GLN A 31 -0.78 7.23 -29.28
C GLN A 31 -0.78 8.39 -28.27
N SER A 32 -1.54 9.46 -28.55
CA SER A 32 -1.69 10.60 -27.64
C SER A 32 -2.42 10.24 -26.34
N VAL A 33 -3.46 9.39 -26.40
CA VAL A 33 -4.21 8.96 -25.22
C VAL A 33 -3.38 8.01 -24.35
N LEU A 34 -2.66 7.08 -24.98
CA LEU A 34 -1.70 6.21 -24.28
C LEU A 34 -0.57 7.02 -23.63
N GLY A 35 -0.03 8.01 -24.36
CA GLY A 35 0.97 8.95 -23.85
C GLY A 35 0.46 9.72 -22.64
N LEU A 36 -0.71 10.35 -22.73
CA LEU A 36 -1.31 11.09 -21.62
C LEU A 36 -1.58 10.20 -20.40
N ALA A 37 -2.10 8.99 -20.58
CA ALA A 37 -2.33 8.05 -19.49
C ALA A 37 -1.02 7.69 -18.77
N SER A 38 0.05 7.42 -19.53
CA SER A 38 1.36 7.12 -18.96
C SER A 38 1.96 8.31 -18.19
N LEU A 39 1.84 9.53 -18.74
CA LEU A 39 2.30 10.75 -18.09
C LEU A 39 1.55 11.01 -16.78
N LEU A 40 0.22 10.83 -16.77
CA LEU A 40 -0.58 10.98 -15.56
C LEU A 40 -0.15 9.98 -14.47
N VAL A 41 0.14 8.74 -14.84
CA VAL A 41 0.62 7.73 -13.90
C VAL A 41 2.01 8.06 -13.37
N ILE A 42 2.92 8.56 -14.21
CA ILE A 42 4.25 9.00 -13.79
C ILE A 42 4.15 10.17 -12.81
N VAL A 43 3.36 11.20 -13.14
CA VAL A 43 3.15 12.37 -12.27
C VAL A 43 2.54 11.95 -10.94
N ASN A 44 1.53 11.08 -10.97
CA ASN A 44 0.90 10.55 -9.76
C ASN A 44 1.89 9.73 -8.91
N ALA A 45 2.75 8.92 -9.53
CA ALA A 45 3.76 8.14 -8.81
C ALA A 45 4.80 9.05 -8.14
N LEU A 46 5.27 10.08 -8.85
CA LEU A 46 6.25 11.05 -8.34
C LEU A 46 5.69 11.87 -7.16
N SER A 47 4.44 12.33 -7.26
CA SER A 47 3.81 13.08 -6.17
C SER A 47 3.47 12.19 -4.97
N SER A 48 2.94 10.99 -5.22
CA SER A 48 2.59 10.02 -4.16
C SER A 48 3.82 9.58 -3.36
N PHE A 49 4.96 9.33 -4.03
CA PHE A 49 6.19 8.94 -3.34
C PHE A 49 6.64 9.99 -2.32
N GLN A 50 6.48 11.28 -2.63
CA GLN A 50 6.84 12.36 -1.70
C GLN A 50 5.91 12.39 -0.48
N ILE A 51 4.61 12.24 -0.69
CA ILE A 51 3.60 12.26 0.39
C ILE A 51 3.78 11.05 1.32
N TYR A 52 3.92 9.85 0.76
CA TYR A 52 4.09 8.62 1.55
C TYR A 52 5.49 8.45 2.14
N GLY A 53 6.50 9.08 1.55
CA GLY A 53 7.87 9.10 2.09
C GLY A 53 8.03 10.02 3.30
N MET A 54 7.23 11.09 3.41
CA MET A 54 7.36 12.09 4.48
C MET A 54 7.31 11.48 5.90
N PRO A 55 6.32 10.61 6.26
CA PRO A 55 6.29 9.99 7.58
C PRO A 55 7.51 9.11 7.87
N MET A 56 8.08 8.46 6.85
CA MET A 56 9.29 7.66 7.00
C MET A 56 10.51 8.53 7.27
N PHE A 57 10.64 9.66 6.57
CA PHE A 57 11.71 10.61 6.83
C PHE A 57 11.62 11.20 8.24
N ASP A 58 10.42 11.58 8.67
CA ASP A 58 10.19 12.10 10.02
C ASP A 58 10.49 11.05 11.10
N TYR A 59 10.15 9.78 10.86
CA TYR A 59 10.47 8.67 11.77
C TYR A 59 11.99 8.47 11.90
N MET A 60 12.71 8.47 10.77
CA MET A 60 14.17 8.32 10.76
C MET A 60 14.87 9.48 11.48
N GLU A 61 14.41 10.71 11.23
CA GLU A 61 14.93 11.91 11.89
C GLU A 61 14.64 11.93 13.39
N SER A 62 13.43 11.54 13.80
CA SER A 62 13.05 11.41 15.20
C SER A 62 13.94 10.39 15.93
N LYS A 63 14.14 9.20 15.34
CA LYS A 63 15.01 8.16 15.93
C LYS A 63 16.45 8.62 16.05
N TYR A 64 16.97 9.33 15.05
CA TYR A 64 18.31 9.92 15.11
C TYR A 64 18.41 10.94 16.24
N THR A 65 17.45 11.87 16.31
CA THR A 65 17.44 12.96 17.31
C THR A 65 17.34 12.41 18.73
N THR A 66 16.49 11.41 18.97
CA THR A 66 16.35 10.74 20.29
C THR A 66 17.64 10.02 20.71
N ARG A 67 18.42 9.48 19.77
CA ARG A 67 19.66 8.72 20.07
C ARG A 67 20.88 9.62 20.22
N MET A 68 21.04 10.59 19.34
CA MET A 68 22.22 11.46 19.26
C MET A 68 22.06 12.77 20.04
N ASN A 69 20.85 13.10 20.52
CA ASN A 69 20.50 14.34 21.23
C ASN A 69 21.02 15.61 20.54
N LYS A 70 21.10 15.59 19.20
CA LYS A 70 21.59 16.69 18.37
C LYS A 70 20.57 16.99 17.26
N PRO A 71 20.43 18.26 16.86
CA PRO A 71 19.59 18.61 15.72
C PRO A 71 20.10 17.92 14.46
N CYS A 72 19.18 17.47 13.62
CA CYS A 72 19.51 16.85 12.35
C CYS A 72 20.07 17.93 11.40
N THR A 73 21.32 17.77 10.97
CA THR A 73 21.94 18.72 10.03
C THR A 73 21.34 18.58 8.64
N TRP A 74 21.34 19.66 7.85
CA TRP A 74 20.78 19.65 6.49
C TRP A 74 21.43 18.59 5.59
N TRP A 75 22.74 18.38 5.72
CA TRP A 75 23.47 17.31 5.05
C TRP A 75 22.97 15.92 5.43
N LEU A 76 22.74 15.68 6.73
CA LEU A 76 22.26 14.39 7.21
C LEU A 76 20.83 14.10 6.70
N ARG A 77 19.97 15.11 6.64
CA ARG A 77 18.63 14.99 6.04
C ARG A 77 18.70 14.65 4.55
N SER A 78 19.66 15.22 3.81
CA SER A 78 19.89 14.88 2.40
C SER A 78 20.35 13.43 2.24
N ILE A 79 21.27 12.97 3.10
CA ILE A 79 21.74 11.57 3.12
C ILE A 79 20.59 10.61 3.41
N PHE A 80 19.73 10.89 4.40
CA PHE A 80 18.59 10.02 4.69
C PHE A 80 17.62 9.89 3.51
N ARG A 81 17.34 10.99 2.80
CA ARG A 81 16.50 10.96 1.60
C ARG A 81 17.14 10.17 0.46
N ALA A 82 18.44 10.38 0.21
CA ALA A 82 19.18 9.66 -0.82
C ALA A 82 19.26 8.15 -0.51
N MET A 83 19.58 7.78 0.74
CA MET A 83 19.65 6.39 1.19
C MET A 83 18.30 5.68 1.08
N PHE A 84 17.21 6.32 1.49
CA PHE A 84 15.87 5.74 1.37
C PHE A 84 15.46 5.58 -0.10
N GLY A 85 15.63 6.62 -0.92
CA GLY A 85 15.31 6.56 -2.34
C GLY A 85 16.13 5.49 -3.07
N TYR A 86 17.43 5.39 -2.77
CA TYR A 86 18.30 4.35 -3.31
C TYR A 86 17.90 2.96 -2.82
N GLY A 87 17.51 2.81 -1.55
CA GLY A 87 17.00 1.55 -1.01
C GLY A 87 15.73 1.08 -1.73
N CYS A 88 14.78 2.00 -1.97
CA CYS A 88 13.58 1.71 -2.76
C CYS A 88 13.93 1.30 -4.20
N PHE A 89 14.87 2.01 -4.83
CA PHE A 89 15.34 1.69 -6.18
C PHE A 89 16.01 0.31 -6.23
N PHE A 90 16.89 0.03 -5.28
CA PHE A 90 17.59 -1.26 -5.19
C PHE A 90 16.60 -2.41 -5.03
N VAL A 91 15.63 -2.27 -4.12
CA VAL A 91 14.58 -3.28 -3.90
C VAL A 91 13.72 -3.46 -5.15
N ALA A 92 13.37 -2.37 -5.84
CA ALA A 92 12.58 -2.44 -7.08
C ALA A 92 13.31 -3.20 -8.20
N VAL A 93 14.65 -3.06 -8.29
CA VAL A 93 15.49 -3.77 -9.27
C VAL A 93 15.76 -5.22 -8.84
N ALA A 94 16.02 -5.45 -7.55
CA ALA A 94 16.37 -6.77 -7.03
C ALA A 94 15.17 -7.72 -6.94
N ILE A 95 13.97 -7.19 -6.70
CA ILE A 95 12.73 -7.97 -6.51
C ILE A 95 11.68 -7.50 -7.53
N PRO A 96 11.74 -7.98 -8.78
CA PRO A 96 10.82 -7.54 -9.83
C PRO A 96 9.37 -8.02 -9.61
N PHE A 97 9.15 -8.97 -8.70
CA PHE A 97 7.83 -9.50 -8.35
C PHE A 97 7.19 -8.78 -7.15
N LEU A 98 7.69 -7.62 -6.73
CA LEU A 98 7.14 -6.89 -5.57
C LEU A 98 5.64 -6.56 -5.72
N GLY A 99 5.17 -6.42 -6.97
CA GLY A 99 3.74 -6.26 -7.26
C GLY A 99 2.88 -7.45 -6.83
N SER A 100 3.37 -8.69 -6.90
CA SER A 100 2.62 -9.88 -6.44
C SER A 100 2.54 -9.95 -4.90
N LEU A 101 3.54 -9.38 -4.21
CA LEU A 101 3.55 -9.25 -2.74
C LEU A 101 2.57 -8.20 -2.22
N ALA A 102 2.01 -7.34 -3.07
CA ALA A 102 1.08 -6.29 -2.65
C ALA A 102 -0.15 -6.86 -1.92
N GLY A 103 -0.65 -8.02 -2.36
CA GLY A 103 -1.73 -8.73 -1.67
C GLY A 103 -1.33 -9.19 -0.26
N LEU A 104 -0.14 -9.76 -0.11
CA LEU A 104 0.38 -10.20 1.19
C LEU A 104 0.61 -9.02 2.15
N ILE A 105 1.26 -7.95 1.67
CA ILE A 105 1.52 -6.73 2.44
C ILE A 105 0.21 -6.07 2.86
N GLY A 106 -0.76 -5.98 1.94
CA GLY A 106 -2.11 -5.51 2.24
C GLY A 106 -2.77 -6.34 3.34
N GLY A 107 -2.62 -7.67 3.27
CA GLY A 107 -3.21 -8.62 4.22
C GLY A 107 -2.68 -8.43 5.63
N ILE A 108 -1.39 -8.18 5.78
CA ILE A 108 -0.74 -7.87 7.07
C ILE A 108 -1.17 -6.51 7.62
N ALA A 109 -1.52 -5.55 6.76
CA ALA A 109 -1.97 -4.22 7.16
C ALA A 109 -3.47 -4.19 7.55
N LEU A 110 -4.29 -5.10 7.04
CA LEU A 110 -5.75 -5.14 7.30
C LEU A 110 -6.14 -5.21 8.78
N PRO A 111 -5.45 -5.97 9.67
CA PRO A 111 -5.74 -5.95 11.10
C PRO A 111 -5.55 -4.57 11.71
N VAL A 112 -4.56 -3.80 11.24
CA VAL A 112 -4.26 -2.46 11.76
C VAL A 112 -5.34 -1.46 11.33
N THR A 113 -5.88 -1.59 10.13
CA THR A 113 -6.86 -0.64 9.60
C THR A 113 -8.30 -0.99 9.97
N LEU A 114 -8.65 -2.28 10.03
CA LEU A 114 -10.03 -2.75 10.25
C LEU A 114 -10.25 -3.25 11.67
N ALA A 115 -9.37 -4.08 12.20
CA ALA A 115 -9.61 -4.76 13.47
C ALA A 115 -9.20 -3.91 14.69
N TYR A 116 -8.05 -3.24 14.60
CA TYR A 116 -7.48 -2.44 15.67
C TYR A 116 -8.41 -1.32 16.18
N PRO A 117 -9.02 -0.46 15.33
CA PRO A 117 -9.93 0.59 15.82
C PRO A 117 -11.17 0.01 16.50
N CYS A 118 -11.71 -1.11 16.01
CA CYS A 118 -12.85 -1.79 16.62
C CYS A 118 -12.52 -2.30 18.03
N PHE A 119 -11.39 -2.98 18.20
CA PHE A 119 -10.95 -3.47 19.51
C PHE A 119 -10.54 -2.33 20.45
N MET A 120 -9.87 -1.30 19.93
CA MET A 120 -9.50 -0.11 20.70
C MET A 120 -10.74 0.62 21.24
N TRP A 121 -11.77 0.79 20.41
CA TRP A 121 -13.02 1.43 20.81
C TRP A 121 -13.72 0.64 21.93
N LEU A 122 -13.78 -0.69 21.82
CA LEU A 122 -14.34 -1.56 22.86
C LEU A 122 -13.60 -1.41 24.20
N LYS A 123 -12.27 -1.29 24.17
CA LYS A 123 -11.43 -1.09 25.37
C LYS A 123 -11.64 0.28 26.02
N ILE A 124 -11.79 1.34 25.22
CA ILE A 124 -11.95 2.73 25.71
C ILE A 124 -13.37 2.96 26.25
N LYS A 125 -14.40 2.58 25.48
CA LYS A 125 -15.79 2.93 25.82
C LYS A 125 -16.46 1.95 26.78
N LYS A 126 -15.91 0.74 26.96
CA LYS A 126 -16.46 -0.33 27.83
C LYS A 126 -18.00 -0.42 27.74
N PRO A 127 -18.58 -0.58 26.54
CA PRO A 127 -20.03 -0.63 26.39
C PRO A 127 -20.60 -1.86 27.12
N LYS A 128 -21.90 -1.83 27.43
CA LYS A 128 -22.59 -2.98 28.05
C LYS A 128 -22.35 -4.24 27.22
N LEU A 129 -21.91 -5.30 27.90
CA LEU A 129 -21.73 -6.62 27.31
C LEU A 129 -23.03 -7.03 26.62
N TYR A 130 -22.92 -7.53 25.38
CA TYR A 130 -24.04 -7.89 24.49
C TYR A 130 -24.95 -6.73 24.00
N GLY A 131 -24.56 -5.46 24.18
CA GLY A 131 -25.22 -4.36 23.49
C GLY A 131 -25.02 -4.42 21.97
N ALA A 132 -25.93 -3.83 21.19
CA ALA A 132 -25.85 -3.79 19.72
C ALA A 132 -24.48 -3.24 19.23
N MET A 133 -24.00 -2.15 19.84
CA MET A 133 -22.70 -1.56 19.51
C MET A 133 -21.50 -2.41 19.95
N TRP A 134 -21.66 -3.26 20.96
CA TRP A 134 -20.61 -4.20 21.37
C TRP A 134 -20.53 -5.34 20.34
N CYS A 135 -21.66 -5.94 19.97
CA CYS A 135 -21.73 -7.02 18.98
C CYS A 135 -21.23 -6.56 17.60
N LEU A 136 -21.63 -5.37 17.16
CA LEU A 136 -21.19 -4.80 15.88
C LEU A 136 -19.67 -4.61 15.82
N ASN A 137 -19.07 -3.98 16.83
CA ASN A 137 -17.61 -3.76 16.84
C ASN A 137 -16.83 -5.07 17.01
N TRP A 138 -17.35 -6.03 17.78
CA TRP A 138 -16.73 -7.34 17.90
C TRP A 138 -16.80 -8.13 16.58
N GLY A 139 -17.95 -8.10 15.92
CA GLY A 139 -18.16 -8.72 14.60
C GLY A 139 -17.27 -8.11 13.53
N LEU A 140 -17.22 -6.77 13.42
CA LEU A 140 -16.33 -6.08 12.49
C LEU A 140 -14.85 -6.37 12.76
N GLY A 141 -14.45 -6.42 14.04
CA GLY A 141 -13.08 -6.78 14.43
C GLY A 141 -12.71 -8.20 14.01
N LEU A 142 -13.60 -9.17 14.24
CA LEU A 142 -13.39 -10.56 13.84
C LEU A 142 -13.40 -10.72 12.31
N LEU A 143 -14.29 -10.03 11.60
CA LEU A 143 -14.32 -10.01 10.15
C LEU A 143 -13.03 -9.42 9.57
N GLY A 144 -12.53 -8.31 10.13
CA GLY A 144 -11.25 -7.72 9.71
C GLY A 144 -10.07 -8.67 9.89
N MET A 145 -10.03 -9.41 11.00
CA MET A 145 -9.03 -10.46 11.26
C MET A 145 -9.17 -11.64 10.29
N GLY A 146 -10.39 -12.09 10.02
CA GLY A 146 -10.67 -13.17 9.07
C GLY A 146 -10.26 -12.80 7.64
N LEU A 147 -10.60 -11.59 7.19
CA LEU A 147 -10.21 -11.06 5.89
C LEU A 147 -8.69 -10.98 5.75
N SER A 148 -7.99 -10.53 6.80
CA SER A 148 -6.52 -10.55 6.83
C SER A 148 -5.96 -11.96 6.64
N GLY A 149 -6.48 -12.95 7.35
CA GLY A 149 -6.06 -14.35 7.22
C GLY A 149 -6.27 -14.90 5.81
N ILE A 150 -7.45 -14.64 5.22
CA ILE A 150 -7.76 -15.06 3.84
C ILE A 150 -6.80 -14.40 2.84
N LEU A 151 -6.55 -13.10 2.99
CA LEU A 151 -5.69 -12.35 2.06
C LEU A 151 -4.22 -12.78 2.17
N ILE A 152 -3.75 -13.10 3.37
CA ILE A 152 -2.41 -13.66 3.59
C ILE A 152 -2.30 -15.05 2.96
N ALA A 153 -3.28 -15.93 3.18
CA ALA A 153 -3.28 -17.27 2.57
C ALA A 153 -3.31 -17.20 1.03
N ALA A 154 -4.12 -16.31 0.47
CA ALA A 154 -4.16 -16.05 -0.96
C ALA A 154 -2.83 -15.45 -1.48
N GLY A 155 -2.24 -14.51 -0.73
CA GLY A 155 -0.95 -13.91 -1.06
C GLY A 155 0.19 -14.94 -1.06
N VAL A 156 0.22 -15.86 -0.11
CA VAL A 156 1.21 -16.95 -0.06
C VAL A 156 1.03 -17.94 -1.22
N TYR A 157 -0.20 -18.17 -1.68
CA TYR A 157 -0.44 -19.06 -2.82
C TYR A 157 0.02 -18.46 -4.16
N VAL A 158 0.05 -17.13 -4.27
CA VAL A 158 0.41 -16.41 -5.51
C VAL A 158 1.92 -16.16 -5.65
N VAL A 159 2.66 -16.20 -4.54
CA VAL A 159 4.12 -15.98 -4.46
C VAL A 159 4.86 -17.29 -4.58
#